data_AF-F6G2G0-F1
#
_entry.id   AF-F6G2G0-F1
#
_cell.length_a   1.000
_cell.length_b   1.000
_cell.length_c   1.000
_cell.angle_alpha   90.00
_cell.angle_beta   90.00
_cell.angle_gamma   90.00
#
_symmetry.space_group_name_H-M   'P 1'
#
loop_
_entity.id
_entity.type
_entity.pdbx_description
1 polymer ?
#
loop_
_entity_poly.entity_id
_entity_poly.type
_entity_poly.pdbx_seq_one_letter_code
_entity_poly.pdbx_strand_id
1 'polypeptide(L)' 'MKQAIVGFERDEEGHWVARLACGHGQHMRHDPPWQSRPWTQTEAGRAGRIGEVVECLKCDRGEPVA' A
#
# COMPACT_ATOMS: atom_id res chain seq x y z
N MET A 1 -9.05 9.04 -4.57
CA MET A 1 -10.23 8.43 -3.94
C MET A 1 -9.73 7.68 -2.75
N LYS A 2 -10.34 7.93 -1.59
CA LYS A 2 -9.89 7.40 -0.31
C LYS A 2 -10.32 5.96 -0.12
N GLN A 3 -9.37 5.06 0.15
CA GLN A 3 -9.60 3.63 0.32
C GLN A 3 -8.82 3.13 1.54
N ALA A 4 -9.46 2.29 2.35
CA ALA A 4 -8.81 1.70 3.51
C ALA A 4 -7.81 0.61 3.09
N ILE A 5 -6.69 0.51 3.80
CA ILE A 5 -5.76 -0.61 3.67
C ILE A 5 -6.38 -1.84 4.33
N VAL A 6 -6.52 -2.92 3.57
CA VAL A 6 -7.08 -4.20 4.05
C VAL A 6 -6.04 -5.31 4.18
N GLY A 7 -4.83 -5.11 3.66
CA GLY A 7 -3.77 -6.10 3.74
C GLY A 7 -2.46 -5.61 3.14
N PHE A 8 -1.43 -6.44 3.26
CA PHE A 8 -0.13 -6.23 2.62
C PHE A 8 0.35 -7.54 2.00
N GLU A 9 0.93 -7.44 0.82
CA GLU A 9 1.59 -8.54 0.11
C GLU A 9 2.94 -8.07 -0.44
N ARG A 10 3.79 -9.02 -0.83
CA ARG A 10 5.01 -8.71 -1.56
C ARG A 10 4.79 -9.00 -3.04
N ASP A 11 5.27 -8.11 -3.90
CA ASP A 11 5.37 -8.40 -5.32
C ASP A 11 6.54 -9.33 -5.64
N GLU A 12 6.69 -9.68 -6.92
CA GLU A 12 7.75 -10.58 -7.42
C GLU A 12 9.16 -10.03 -7.17
N GLU A 13 9.31 -8.70 -7.05
CA GLU A 13 10.56 -8.02 -6.74
C GLU A 13 10.79 -7.91 -5.21
N GLY A 14 9.84 -8.37 -4.40
CA GLY A 14 9.92 -8.35 -2.94
C GLY A 14 9.50 -7.03 -2.30
N HIS A 15 8.93 -6.09 -3.06
CA HIS A 15 8.42 -4.82 -2.52
C HIS A 15 7.06 -4.99 -1.87
N TRP A 16 6.83 -4.25 -0.78
CA TRP A 16 5.52 -4.23 -0.13
C TRP A 16 4.46 -3.51 -0.95
N VAL A 17 3.33 -4.17 -1.16
CA VAL A 17 2.12 -3.65 -1.79
C VAL A 17 1.00 -3.67 -0.76
N ALA A 18 0.42 -2.51 -0.46
CA ALA A 18 -0.79 -2.42 0.33
C ALA A 18 -1.98 -2.78 -0.55
N ARG A 19 -2.78 -3.76 -0.11
CA ARG A 19 -4.06 -4.09 -0.72
C ARG A 19 -5.11 -3.14 -0.16
N LEU A 20 -5.83 -2.46 -1.04
CA LEU A 20 -6.86 -1.50 -0.67
C LEU A 20 -8.25 -2.12 -0.76
N ALA A 21 -9.22 -1.54 -0.05
CA ALA A 21 -10.61 -2.01 -0.03
C ALA A 21 -11.28 -2.00 -1.41
N CYS A 22 -10.83 -1.12 -2.33
CA CYS A 22 -11.26 -1.12 -3.72
C CYS A 22 -10.71 -2.28 -4.57
N GLY A 23 -9.79 -3.09 -4.03
CA GLY A 23 -9.12 -4.17 -4.73
C GLY A 23 -7.79 -3.77 -5.38
N HIS A 24 -7.51 -2.47 -5.56
CA HIS A 24 -6.22 -2.03 -6.09
C HIS A 24 -5.07 -2.23 -5.11
N GLY A 25 -3.88 -2.49 -5.64
CA GLY A 25 -2.62 -2.46 -4.91
C GLY A 25 -1.93 -1.09 -4.99
N GLN A 26 -1.32 -0.67 -3.88
CA GLN A 26 -0.47 0.51 -3.79
C GLN A 26 0.91 0.15 -3.24
N HIS A 27 1.97 0.42 -4.00
CA HIS A 27 3.34 0.19 -3.57
C HIS A 27 3.73 1.09 -2.38
N MET A 28 4.24 0.45 -1.32
CA MET A 28 4.70 1.07 -0.08
C MET A 28 6.21 0.89 0.05
N ARG A 29 6.97 1.48 -0.87
CA ARG A 29 8.43 1.32 -0.90
C ARG A 29 9.12 2.12 0.22
N HIS A 30 10.23 1.59 0.70
CA HIS A 30 11.11 2.27 1.64
C HIS A 30 12.49 2.39 0.98
N ASP A 31 12.69 3.49 0.25
CA ASP A 31 13.90 3.79 -0.51
C ASP A 31 14.52 5.12 -0.05
N PRO A 32 15.14 5.21 1.15
CA PRO A 32 15.87 6.40 1.55
C PRO A 32 17.03 6.73 0.58
N PRO A 33 17.31 8.02 0.31
CA PRO A 33 16.69 9.22 0.89
C PRO A 33 15.37 9.65 0.23
N TRP A 34 14.94 8.97 -0.83
CA TRP A 34 13.82 9.39 -1.69
C TRP A 34 12.44 9.12 -1.07
N GLN A 35 12.27 7.99 -0.39
CA GLN A 35 11.00 7.62 0.25
C GLN A 35 11.23 6.89 1.57
N SER A 36 10.85 7.51 2.69
CA SER A 36 11.01 6.91 4.02
C SER A 36 9.68 6.42 4.58
N ARG A 37 9.44 5.11 4.46
CA ARG A 37 8.35 4.38 5.13
C ARG A 37 8.86 3.34 6.14
N PRO A 38 9.54 3.71 7.23
CA PRO A 38 10.20 2.73 8.13
C PRO A 38 9.23 1.71 8.75
N TRP A 39 7.94 2.05 8.84
CA TRP A 39 6.90 1.14 9.32
C TRP A 39 6.68 -0.09 8.42
N THR A 40 7.10 -0.06 7.15
CA THR A 40 7.00 -1.23 6.26
C THR A 40 8.01 -2.31 6.62
N GLN A 41 9.05 -1.98 7.38
CA GLN A 41 10.17 -2.87 7.69
C GLN A 41 9.83 -3.93 8.74
N THR A 42 8.77 -3.72 9.54
CA THR A 42 8.33 -4.67 10.56
C THR A 42 6.90 -5.11 10.31
N GLU A 43 6.58 -6.34 10.70
CA GLU A 43 5.20 -6.84 10.61
C GLU A 43 4.24 -6.05 11.50
N ALA A 44 4.63 -5.74 12.73
CA ALA A 44 3.85 -4.90 13.62
C ALA A 44 3.59 -3.50 13.04
N GLY A 45 4.58 -2.91 12.35
CA GLY A 45 4.43 -1.62 11.69
C GLY A 45 3.41 -1.65 10.55
N ARG A 46 3.39 -2.74 9.76
CA ARG A 46 2.37 -2.95 8.71
C ARG A 46 1.00 -3.24 9.31
N ALA A 47 0.92 -4.11 10.32
CA ALA A 47 -0.34 -4.43 10.99
C ALA A 47 -1.00 -3.20 11.60
N GLY A 48 -0.21 -2.28 12.19
CA GLY A 48 -0.70 -1.01 12.73
C GLY A 48 -1.23 -0.03 11.68
N ARG A 49 -1.04 -0.30 10.38
CA ARG A 49 -1.53 0.52 9.25
C ARG A 49 -2.79 -0.05 8.60
N ILE A 50 -3.19 -1.27 8.96
CA ILE A 50 -4.46 -1.84 8.51
C ILE A 50 -5.60 -0.94 8.99
N GLY A 51 -6.55 -0.63 8.09
CA GLY A 51 -7.65 0.29 8.34
C GLY A 51 -7.32 1.77 8.09
N GLU A 52 -6.05 2.15 7.89
CA GLU A 52 -5.69 3.50 7.49
C GLU A 52 -6.25 3.81 6.09
N VAL A 53 -6.77 5.00 5.92
CA VAL A 53 -7.38 5.47 4.68
C VAL A 53 -6.35 6.24 3.87
N VAL A 54 -6.05 5.74 2.67
CA VAL A 54 -5.06 6.30 1.74
C VAL A 54 -5.68 6.66 0.40
N GLU A 55 -5.02 7.55 -0.36
CA GLU A 55 -5.46 7.89 -1.72
C GLU A 55 -5.10 6.78 -2.71
N CYS A 56 -6.13 6.24 -3.37
CA CYS A 56 -6.01 5.36 -4.51
C CYS A 56 -6.07 6.15 -5.82
N LEU A 57 -4.89 6.43 -6.41
CA LEU A 57 -4.78 7.10 -7.71
C LEU A 57 -5.36 6.29 -8.86
N LYS A 58 -5.38 4.94 -8.74
CA LYS A 58 -5.98 4.06 -9.76
C LYS A 58 -7.50 4.25 -9.81
N CYS A 59 -8.17 4.36 -8.65
CA CYS A 59 -9.58 4.75 -8.59
C CYS A 59 -9.82 6.14 -9.17
N ASP A 60 -8.95 7.12 -8.87
CA ASP A 60 -9.09 8.48 -9.43
C ASP A 60 -8.99 8.50 -10.96
N ARG A 61 -8.18 7.60 -11.53
CA ARG A 61 -8.02 7.45 -12.97
C ARG A 61 -9.03 6.50 -13.60
N GLY A 62 -9.95 5.91 -12.83
CA GLY A 62 -10.92 4.94 -13.32
C GLY A 62 -10.30 3.64 -13.84
N GLU A 63 -9.13 3.26 -13.33
CA GLU A 63 -8.44 2.03 -13.75
C GLU A 63 -9.16 0.79 -13.21
N PRO A 64 -9.24 -0.29 -14.01
CA PRO A 64 -9.78 -1.55 -13.53
C PRO A 64 -8.90 -2.16 -12.44
N VAL A 65 -9.50 -3.00 -11.60
CA VAL A 65 -8.73 -3.87 -10.69
C VAL A 65 -8.11 -4.97 -11.55
N ALA A 66 -6.80 -5.20 -11.37
CA ALA A 66 -6.05 -6.23 -12.09
C ALA A 66 -6.30 -7.62 -11.49
#